data_AF-A0A973KKU6-F1
#
_entry.id   AF-A0A973KKU6-F1
#
_cell.length_a   1.000
_cell.length_b   1.000
_cell.length_c   1.000
_cell.angle_alpha   90.00
_cell.angle_beta   90.00
_cell.angle_gamma   90.00
#
_symmetry.space_group_name_H-M   'P 1'
#
loop_
_entity.id
_entity.type
_entity.pdbx_description
1 polymer ?
#
loop_
_entity_poly.entity_id
_entity_poly.type
_entity_poly.pdbx_seq_one_letter_code
_entity_poly.pdbx_strand_id
1 'polypeptide(L)'
;MPTAPARVLALRAAGTALVVELTEPVPRILHWGADLGGLSDADAAALSLTADQAVLNNAIDRPRSLTVWPTEADGWSGTPAQEGHAAGGSAAPGPVLTGSTHEEDAAGGGRIGLDFTDPSTGLDIALAYRLEPSGVLAVSAELTRRADAGPEPYDLARITTLLPLPGRATELLDFTGQWSRERQPQRRPLGHGSHVREVRRGKPGP
;
A
#
# COMPACT_ATOMS: atom_id res chain seq x y z
N MET A 1 17.10 18.72 3.63
CA MET A 1 15.72 19.20 3.46
C MET A 1 15.27 18.72 2.09
N PRO A 2 14.36 17.75 1.95
CA PRO A 2 13.75 17.53 0.64
C PRO A 2 12.99 18.81 0.26
N THR A 3 13.35 19.36 -0.89
CA THR A 3 13.04 20.74 -1.32
C THR A 3 12.04 20.68 -2.47
N ALA A 4 10.83 20.18 -2.18
CA ALA A 4 9.63 20.34 -2.98
C ALA A 4 8.42 20.10 -2.06
N PRO A 5 7.34 20.91 -2.13
CA PRO A 5 6.11 20.55 -1.43
C PRO A 5 5.63 19.20 -1.97
N ALA A 6 5.41 18.24 -1.08
CA ALA A 6 4.95 16.90 -1.45
C ALA A 6 3.66 17.04 -2.28
N ARG A 7 3.66 16.46 -3.48
CA ARG A 7 2.51 16.54 -4.39
C ARG A 7 1.46 15.54 -3.94
N VAL A 8 0.24 16.02 -3.68
CA VAL A 8 -0.91 15.17 -3.36
C VAL A 8 -1.71 14.89 -4.62
N LEU A 9 -1.98 13.62 -4.87
CA LEU A 9 -2.79 13.11 -5.98
C LEU A 9 -4.09 12.54 -5.42
N ALA A 10 -5.19 12.70 -6.14
CA ALA A 10 -6.47 12.12 -5.78
C ALA A 10 -7.12 11.41 -6.98
N LEU A 11 -7.75 10.26 -6.72
CA LEU A 11 -8.70 9.62 -7.61
C LEU A 11 -10.07 9.62 -6.94
N ARG A 12 -11.12 9.96 -7.69
CA ARG A 12 -12.48 10.11 -7.15
C ARG A 12 -13.51 9.49 -8.10
N ALA A 13 -14.35 8.58 -7.60
CA ALA A 13 -15.41 7.93 -8.37
C ALA A 13 -16.51 7.40 -7.45
N ALA A 14 -17.77 7.53 -7.86
CA ALA A 14 -18.94 6.96 -7.17
C ALA A 14 -18.95 7.14 -5.63
N GLY A 15 -18.55 8.32 -5.14
CA GLY A 15 -18.50 8.63 -3.70
C GLY A 15 -17.33 7.98 -2.94
N THR A 16 -16.34 7.43 -3.65
CA THR A 16 -15.08 6.91 -3.10
C THR A 16 -13.91 7.77 -3.56
N ALA A 17 -12.91 7.96 -2.69
CA ALA A 17 -11.65 8.61 -3.00
C ALA A 17 -10.45 7.80 -2.51
N LEU A 18 -9.36 7.87 -3.28
CA LEU A 18 -8.00 7.51 -2.87
C LEU A 18 -7.14 8.76 -2.96
N VAL A 19 -6.43 9.10 -1.88
CA VAL A 19 -5.52 10.26 -1.83
C VAL A 19 -4.13 9.77 -1.48
N VAL A 20 -3.16 10.06 -2.35
CA VAL A 20 -1.76 9.62 -2.25
C VAL A 20 -0.86 10.85 -2.21
N GLU A 21 0.05 10.89 -1.25
CA GLU A 21 1.08 11.92 -1.18
C GLU A 21 2.39 11.36 -1.71
N LEU A 22 2.97 12.03 -2.70
CA LEU A 22 4.27 11.70 -3.29
C LEU A 22 5.41 12.20 -2.40
N THR A 23 5.54 11.63 -1.21
CA THR A 23 6.69 11.82 -0.32
C THR A 23 7.90 11.04 -0.82
N GLU A 24 9.09 11.49 -0.44
CA GLU A 24 10.34 10.77 -0.66
C GLU A 24 10.77 10.00 0.60
N PRO A 25 11.45 8.84 0.46
CA PRO A 25 11.74 8.14 -0.80
C PRO A 25 10.56 7.31 -1.33
N VAL A 26 9.56 7.05 -0.49
CA VAL A 26 8.37 6.25 -0.82
C VAL A 26 7.10 7.06 -0.53
N PRO A 27 6.15 7.16 -1.49
CA PRO A 27 4.84 7.76 -1.28
C PRO A 27 4.04 7.09 -0.16
N ARG A 28 2.99 7.77 0.32
CA ARG A 28 2.06 7.21 1.31
C ARG A 28 0.61 7.49 0.95
N ILE A 29 -0.29 6.64 1.43
CA ILE A 29 -1.74 6.85 1.28
C ILE A 29 -2.23 7.69 2.47
N LEU A 30 -2.74 8.89 2.18
CA LEU A 30 -3.34 9.76 3.19
C LEU A 30 -4.78 9.36 3.50
N HIS A 31 -5.52 8.90 2.49
CA HIS A 31 -6.93 8.54 2.65
C HIS A 31 -7.38 7.50 1.64
N TRP A 32 -8.21 6.56 2.10
CA TRP A 32 -9.01 5.69 1.26
C TRP A 32 -10.38 5.50 1.90
N GLY A 33 -11.44 5.83 1.15
CA GLY A 33 -12.81 5.71 1.65
C GLY A 33 -13.74 6.70 0.97
N ALA A 34 -14.65 7.31 1.73
CA ALA A 34 -15.63 8.25 1.21
C ALA A 34 -14.95 9.42 0.46
N ASP A 35 -15.58 9.88 -0.62
CA ASP A 35 -15.13 11.04 -1.37
C ASP A 35 -15.13 12.29 -0.48
N LEU A 36 -13.97 12.96 -0.43
CA LEU A 36 -13.74 14.17 0.36
C LEU A 36 -14.12 15.45 -0.38
N GLY A 37 -14.49 15.35 -1.66
CA GLY A 37 -14.68 16.52 -2.53
C GLY A 37 -13.39 16.94 -3.24
N GLY A 38 -13.43 18.10 -3.89
CA GLY A 38 -12.21 18.71 -4.43
C GLY A 38 -11.33 19.19 -3.27
N LEU A 39 -10.06 18.81 -3.28
CA LEU A 39 -9.09 19.21 -2.26
C LEU A 39 -8.37 20.47 -2.72
N SER A 40 -8.44 21.54 -1.92
CA SER A 40 -7.53 22.67 -2.08
C SER A 40 -6.13 22.31 -1.56
N ASP A 41 -5.14 23.14 -1.86
CA ASP A 41 -3.78 22.99 -1.31
C ASP A 41 -3.79 22.99 0.23
N ALA A 42 -4.68 23.77 0.84
CA ALA A 42 -4.83 23.81 2.29
C ALA A 42 -5.42 22.50 2.85
N ASP A 43 -6.39 21.91 2.16
CA ASP A 43 -6.97 20.61 2.54
C ASP A 43 -5.94 19.49 2.40
N ALA A 44 -5.17 19.49 1.32
CA ALA A 44 -4.08 18.54 1.07
C ALA A 44 -3.00 18.65 2.17
N ALA A 45 -2.60 19.86 2.54
CA ALA A 45 -1.66 20.08 3.64
C ALA A 45 -2.23 19.60 4.99
N ALA A 46 -3.52 19.86 5.27
CA ALA A 46 -4.17 19.39 6.49
C ALA A 46 -4.24 17.86 6.56
N LEU A 47 -4.54 17.18 5.45
CA LEU A 47 -4.52 15.72 5.36
C LEU A 47 -3.11 15.17 5.62
N SER A 48 -2.08 15.78 5.02
CA SER A 48 -0.68 15.38 5.24
C SER A 48 -0.27 15.52 6.70
N LEU A 49 -0.56 16.67 7.34
CA LEU A 49 -0.24 16.92 8.75
C LEU A 49 -0.94 15.95 9.70
N THR A 50 -2.17 15.54 9.39
CA THR A 50 -2.98 14.67 10.27
C THR A 50 -2.73 13.18 10.05
N ALA A 51 -2.00 12.81 9.00
CA ALA A 51 -1.58 11.43 8.74
C ALA A 51 -0.38 11.00 9.60
N ASP A 52 0.38 11.94 10.16
CA ASP A 52 1.57 11.63 10.96
C ASP A 52 1.20 11.03 12.32
N GLN A 53 1.94 9.98 12.71
CA GLN A 53 1.80 9.38 14.04
C GLN A 53 2.80 10.00 15.04
N ALA A 54 2.42 10.00 16.32
CA ALA A 54 3.31 10.41 17.38
C ALA A 54 4.54 9.48 17.47
N VAL A 55 5.71 10.06 17.72
CA VAL A 55 6.91 9.30 18.11
C VAL A 55 6.76 8.90 19.57
N LEU A 56 6.61 7.60 19.83
CA LEU A 56 6.46 7.06 21.17
C LEU A 56 7.83 6.86 21.84
N ASN A 57 7.84 6.73 23.16
CA ASN A 57 9.04 6.29 23.89
C ASN A 57 9.48 4.92 23.37
N ASN A 58 10.79 4.71 23.18
CA ASN A 58 11.38 3.49 22.59
C ASN A 58 10.96 3.24 21.12
N ALA A 59 10.57 4.28 20.39
CA ALA A 59 10.48 4.25 18.93
C ALA A 59 11.77 4.76 18.29
N ILE A 60 11.89 4.59 16.97
CA ILE A 60 12.89 5.31 16.18
C ILE A 60 12.55 6.80 16.23
N ASP A 61 13.54 7.69 16.19
CA ASP A 61 13.39 9.15 16.30
C ASP A 61 12.65 9.82 15.12
N ARG A 62 11.85 9.07 14.36
CA ARG A 62 11.00 9.54 13.26
C ARG A 62 9.62 8.91 13.34
N PRO A 63 8.54 9.64 12.97
CA PRO A 63 7.20 9.08 12.86
C PRO A 63 7.17 7.84 11.98
N ARG A 64 6.43 6.81 12.40
CA ARG A 64 6.14 5.66 11.55
C ARG A 64 5.12 6.07 10.49
N SER A 65 5.43 5.81 9.24
CA SER A 65 4.54 6.05 8.12
C SER A 65 4.16 4.71 7.47
N LEU A 66 2.88 4.50 7.23
CA LEU A 66 2.44 3.43 6.32
C LEU A 66 2.60 3.95 4.89
N THR A 67 3.77 3.71 4.31
CA THR A 67 4.05 4.04 2.90
C THR A 67 3.23 3.13 1.97
N VAL A 68 3.30 3.37 0.65
CA VAL A 68 2.71 2.48 -0.35
C VAL A 68 3.48 1.16 -0.49
N TRP A 69 4.72 1.11 0.01
CA TRP A 69 5.59 -0.06 -0.01
C TRP A 69 6.40 -0.18 1.29
N PRO A 70 5.74 -0.39 2.44
CA PRO A 70 6.42 -0.33 3.72
C PRO A 70 7.37 -1.52 3.91
N THR A 71 8.59 -1.21 4.31
CA THR A 71 9.65 -2.17 4.63
C THR A 71 10.35 -1.79 5.93
N GLU A 72 11.27 -2.64 6.37
CA GLU A 72 12.14 -2.39 7.52
C GLU A 72 12.98 -1.11 7.35
N ALA A 73 13.27 -0.70 6.10
CA ALA A 73 13.99 0.54 5.81
C ALA A 73 13.21 1.79 6.28
N ASP A 74 11.88 1.71 6.31
CA ASP A 74 10.99 2.76 6.82
C ASP A 74 10.86 2.72 8.36
N GLY A 75 11.51 1.77 9.04
CA GLY A 75 11.26 1.48 10.45
C GLY A 75 9.88 0.85 10.69
N TRP A 76 9.26 0.32 9.64
CA TRP A 76 8.00 -0.40 9.71
C TRP A 76 8.17 -1.69 10.50
N SER A 77 7.22 -1.99 11.39
CA SER A 77 7.23 -3.18 12.26
C SER A 77 5.97 -4.03 12.12
N GLY A 78 5.10 -3.70 11.16
CA GLY A 78 3.95 -4.52 10.78
C GLY A 78 4.30 -5.49 9.65
N THR A 79 3.29 -6.05 9.00
CA THR A 79 3.47 -6.85 7.78
C THR A 79 4.11 -5.99 6.67
N PRO A 80 5.27 -6.37 6.12
CA PRO A 80 5.91 -5.62 5.04
C PRO A 80 5.22 -5.87 3.69
N ALA A 81 5.43 -4.96 2.74
CA ALA A 81 4.95 -5.12 1.37
C ALA A 81 5.68 -6.24 0.61
N GLN A 82 6.91 -6.55 0.99
CA GLN A 82 7.78 -7.48 0.31
C GLN A 82 8.56 -8.31 1.33
N GLU A 83 8.55 -9.62 1.14
CA GLU A 83 9.41 -10.55 1.86
C GLU A 83 10.21 -11.36 0.84
N GLY A 84 11.53 -11.39 1.00
CA GLY A 84 12.42 -12.17 0.14
C GLY A 84 13.89 -11.82 0.39
N HIS A 85 14.78 -12.44 -0.37
CA HIS A 85 16.21 -12.20 -0.25
C HIS A 85 16.98 -12.58 -1.52
N ALA A 86 18.15 -11.99 -1.71
CA ALA A 86 19.12 -12.45 -2.70
C ALA A 86 20.17 -13.34 -2.02
N ALA A 87 20.05 -14.66 -2.20
CA ALA A 87 20.95 -15.67 -1.60
C ALA A 87 21.19 -15.50 -0.07
N GLY A 88 20.15 -15.16 0.69
CA GLY A 88 20.22 -14.90 2.14
C GLY A 88 20.71 -13.49 2.52
N GLY A 89 21.13 -12.68 1.56
CA GLY A 89 21.42 -11.25 1.71
C GLY A 89 20.29 -10.35 1.21
N SER A 90 20.45 -9.03 1.37
CA SER A 90 19.51 -8.01 0.88
C SER A 90 18.05 -8.27 1.28
N ALA A 91 17.82 -8.71 2.52
CA ALA A 91 16.50 -9.06 3.02
C ALA A 91 15.68 -7.85 3.52
N ALA A 92 16.21 -6.63 3.41
CA ALA A 92 15.56 -5.39 3.81
C ALA A 92 15.51 -4.43 2.60
N PRO A 93 14.49 -4.55 1.74
CA PRO A 93 14.36 -3.73 0.54
C PRO A 93 14.24 -2.24 0.89
N GLY A 94 14.89 -1.38 0.11
CA GLY A 94 14.86 0.07 0.28
C GLY A 94 14.51 0.79 -1.01
N PRO A 95 13.25 0.65 -1.50
CA PRO A 95 12.86 1.22 -2.78
C PRO A 95 12.87 2.75 -2.76
N VAL A 96 13.25 3.35 -3.89
CA VAL A 96 13.22 4.78 -4.11
C VAL A 96 12.35 5.06 -5.32
N LEU A 97 11.40 5.99 -5.19
CA LEU A 97 10.52 6.40 -6.27
C LEU A 97 11.35 6.99 -7.43
N THR A 98 11.20 6.43 -8.62
CA THR A 98 11.86 6.88 -9.85
C THR A 98 10.88 7.53 -10.83
N GLY A 99 9.59 7.22 -10.71
CA GLY A 99 8.56 7.73 -11.62
C GLY A 99 7.18 7.69 -11.01
N SER A 100 6.31 8.60 -11.45
CA SER A 100 4.90 8.58 -11.10
C SER A 100 4.05 9.04 -12.28
N THR A 101 2.94 8.37 -12.51
CA THR A 101 1.91 8.75 -13.49
C THR A 101 0.57 8.98 -12.79
N HIS A 102 -0.22 9.93 -13.30
CA HIS A 102 -1.56 10.23 -12.79
C HIS A 102 -2.46 10.55 -13.96
N GLU A 103 -3.51 9.74 -14.10
CA GLU A 103 -4.50 9.83 -15.17
C GLU A 103 -5.89 9.82 -14.53
N GLU A 104 -6.76 10.72 -14.96
CA GLU A 104 -8.16 10.76 -14.53
C GLU A 104 -9.07 10.33 -15.66
N ASP A 105 -10.05 9.48 -15.34
CA ASP A 105 -11.05 9.05 -16.32
C ASP A 105 -12.19 10.08 -16.40
N ALA A 106 -12.65 10.41 -17.61
CA ALA A 106 -13.75 11.36 -17.81
C ALA A 106 -15.06 10.92 -17.15
N ALA A 107 -15.25 9.61 -16.94
CA ALA A 107 -16.40 9.04 -16.24
C ALA A 107 -16.22 9.01 -14.70
N GLY A 108 -15.13 9.58 -14.17
CA GLY A 108 -14.69 9.47 -12.78
C GLY A 108 -13.72 8.30 -12.57
N GLY A 109 -12.84 8.45 -11.59
CA GLY A 109 -11.80 7.47 -11.28
C GLY A 109 -10.49 7.79 -12.01
N GLY A 110 -9.77 6.75 -12.42
CA GLY A 110 -8.50 6.86 -13.12
C GLY A 110 -7.42 5.98 -12.52
N ARG A 111 -6.16 6.36 -12.74
CA ARG A 111 -4.98 5.57 -12.35
C ARG A 111 -3.87 6.44 -11.77
N ILE A 112 -3.26 5.95 -10.68
CA ILE A 112 -1.97 6.41 -10.19
C ILE A 112 -0.98 5.26 -10.37
N GLY A 113 0.09 5.48 -11.13
CA GLY A 113 1.22 4.56 -11.26
C GLY A 113 2.44 5.09 -10.53
N LEU A 114 3.17 4.22 -9.86
CA LEU A 114 4.39 4.52 -9.11
C LEU A 114 5.45 3.50 -9.48
N ASP A 115 6.59 3.99 -9.95
CA ASP A 115 7.73 3.17 -10.34
C ASP A 115 8.85 3.41 -9.34
N PHE A 116 9.45 2.33 -8.85
CA PHE A 116 10.56 2.36 -7.91
C PHE A 116 11.73 1.53 -8.41
N THR A 117 12.92 1.88 -7.95
CA THR A 117 14.09 1.02 -8.00
C THR A 117 14.60 0.76 -6.59
N ASP A 118 15.03 -0.47 -6.31
CA ASP A 118 15.70 -0.84 -5.09
C ASP A 118 17.14 -1.26 -5.40
N PRO A 119 18.13 -0.38 -5.14
CA PRO A 119 19.53 -0.70 -5.37
C PRO A 119 20.04 -1.90 -4.56
N SER A 120 19.45 -2.18 -3.39
CA SER A 120 19.93 -3.22 -2.47
C SER A 120 19.59 -4.63 -2.95
N THR A 121 18.41 -4.81 -3.54
CA THR A 121 17.93 -6.09 -4.08
C THR A 121 18.10 -6.19 -5.59
N GLY A 122 18.32 -5.06 -6.28
CA GLY A 122 18.36 -4.98 -7.73
C GLY A 122 17.00 -5.19 -8.39
N LEU A 123 15.91 -4.89 -7.67
CA LEU A 123 14.54 -5.00 -8.15
C LEU A 123 14.01 -3.64 -8.60
N ASP A 124 13.28 -3.63 -9.70
CA ASP A 124 12.35 -2.56 -10.05
C ASP A 124 10.94 -2.97 -9.64
N ILE A 125 10.17 -2.01 -9.13
CA ILE A 125 8.81 -2.23 -8.62
C ILE A 125 7.87 -1.29 -9.35
N ALA A 126 6.84 -1.84 -9.98
CA ALA A 126 5.74 -1.07 -10.55
C ALA A 126 4.47 -1.29 -9.71
N LEU A 127 3.98 -0.24 -9.07
CA LEU A 127 2.76 -0.25 -8.26
C LEU A 127 1.70 0.62 -8.92
N ALA A 128 0.48 0.13 -9.02
CA ALA A 128 -0.62 0.87 -9.63
C ALA A 128 -1.89 0.79 -8.79
N TYR A 129 -2.51 1.96 -8.60
CA TYR A 129 -3.84 2.12 -8.06
C TYR A 129 -4.77 2.54 -9.18
N ARG A 130 -5.81 1.74 -9.45
CA ARG A 130 -6.85 2.08 -10.42
C ARG A 130 -8.19 2.18 -9.72
N LEU A 131 -8.77 3.37 -9.69
CA LEU A 131 -10.13 3.57 -9.20
C LEU A 131 -11.06 3.53 -10.40
N GLU A 132 -11.92 2.54 -10.48
CA GLU A 132 -12.91 2.45 -11.55
C GLU A 132 -14.04 3.48 -11.35
N PRO A 133 -14.76 3.87 -12.42
CA PRO A 133 -15.94 4.74 -12.32
C PRO A 133 -17.01 4.23 -11.33
N SER A 134 -17.02 2.92 -11.06
CA SER A 134 -17.89 2.25 -10.08
C SER A 134 -17.53 2.52 -8.61
N GLY A 135 -16.36 3.12 -8.34
CA GLY A 135 -15.81 3.31 -7.00
C GLY A 135 -14.98 2.14 -6.49
N VAL A 136 -14.75 1.09 -7.30
CA VAL A 136 -13.90 -0.05 -6.94
C VAL A 136 -12.43 0.32 -7.15
N LEU A 137 -11.61 0.15 -6.11
CA LEU A 137 -10.16 0.32 -6.18
C LEU A 137 -9.49 -1.02 -6.48
N ALA A 138 -8.86 -1.13 -7.64
CA ALA A 138 -7.94 -2.22 -7.99
C ALA A 138 -6.49 -1.78 -7.72
N VAL A 139 -5.69 -2.70 -7.19
CA VAL A 139 -4.27 -2.46 -6.91
C VAL A 139 -3.44 -3.61 -7.49
N SER A 140 -2.38 -3.29 -8.20
CA SER A 140 -1.45 -4.27 -8.77
C SER A 140 -0.01 -3.87 -8.48
N ALA A 141 0.82 -4.86 -8.18
CA ALA A 141 2.25 -4.70 -7.99
C ALA A 141 3.00 -5.71 -8.86
N GLU A 142 4.08 -5.26 -9.49
CA GLU A 142 4.98 -6.08 -10.29
C GLU A 142 6.41 -5.86 -9.81
N LEU A 143 7.15 -6.95 -9.62
CA LEU A 143 8.57 -6.95 -9.24
C LEU A 143 9.37 -7.55 -10.39
N THR A 144 10.33 -6.78 -10.89
CA THR A 144 11.21 -7.21 -11.97
C THR A 144 12.66 -7.13 -11.51
N ARG A 145 13.38 -8.26 -11.60
CA ARG A 145 14.82 -8.27 -11.33
C ARG A 145 15.56 -7.66 -12.52
N ARG A 146 16.36 -6.63 -12.26
CA ARG A 146 17.12 -5.93 -13.29
C ARG A 146 18.21 -6.82 -13.88
N ALA A 147 18.48 -6.62 -15.16
CA ALA A 147 19.50 -7.40 -15.89
C ALA A 147 20.94 -7.12 -15.43
N ASP A 148 21.18 -5.95 -14.82
CA ASP A 148 22.48 -5.54 -14.28
C ASP A 148 22.68 -5.97 -12.81
N ALA A 149 21.71 -6.65 -12.21
CA ALA A 149 21.85 -7.17 -10.86
C ALA A 149 22.80 -8.38 -10.81
N GLY A 150 23.27 -8.71 -9.60
CA GLY A 150 24.12 -9.88 -9.37
C GLY A 150 23.48 -11.20 -9.85
N PRO A 151 24.29 -12.24 -10.12
CA PRO A 151 23.82 -13.53 -10.64
C PRO A 151 22.94 -14.31 -9.66
N GLU A 152 22.92 -13.93 -8.38
CA GLU A 152 22.16 -14.59 -7.33
C GLU A 152 20.65 -14.45 -7.58
N PRO A 153 19.87 -15.54 -7.52
CA PRO A 153 18.42 -15.45 -7.63
C PRO A 153 17.84 -14.63 -6.47
N TYR A 154 16.73 -13.94 -6.74
CA TYR A 154 15.92 -13.35 -5.69
C TYR A 154 14.81 -14.33 -5.31
N ASP A 155 14.90 -14.88 -4.10
CA ASP A 155 13.88 -15.75 -3.54
C ASP A 155 12.74 -14.88 -3.01
N LEU A 156 11.65 -14.80 -3.77
CA LEU A 156 10.46 -14.05 -3.39
C LEU A 156 9.56 -14.92 -2.50
N ALA A 157 9.42 -14.53 -1.23
CA ALA A 157 8.54 -15.21 -0.28
C ALA A 157 7.12 -14.63 -0.27
N ARG A 158 6.99 -13.30 -0.37
CA ARG A 158 5.67 -12.63 -0.36
C ARG A 158 5.71 -11.26 -1.05
N ILE A 159 4.60 -10.93 -1.72
CA ILE A 159 4.21 -9.56 -2.06
C ILE A 159 2.85 -9.30 -1.42
N THR A 160 2.71 -8.20 -0.69
CA THR A 160 1.49 -7.82 0.02
C THR A 160 1.09 -6.40 -0.35
N THR A 161 -0.10 -6.27 -0.93
CA THR A 161 -0.74 -4.95 -1.07
C THR A 161 -1.28 -4.50 0.28
N LEU A 162 -0.91 -3.30 0.69
CA LEU A 162 -1.34 -2.70 1.95
C LEU A 162 -2.15 -1.43 1.68
N LEU A 163 -3.27 -1.28 2.38
CA LEU A 163 -4.13 -0.10 2.36
C LEU A 163 -4.46 0.31 3.80
N PRO A 164 -4.53 1.61 4.12
CA PRO A 164 -4.87 2.05 5.46
C PRO A 164 -6.31 1.67 5.81
N LEU A 165 -6.51 1.22 7.05
CA LEU A 165 -7.84 1.04 7.63
C LEU A 165 -8.24 2.33 8.36
N PRO A 166 -9.46 2.84 8.15
CA PRO A 166 -9.91 4.03 8.87
C PRO A 166 -10.17 3.69 10.34
N GLY A 167 -9.83 4.61 11.26
CA GLY A 167 -10.00 4.39 12.71
C GLY A 167 -11.45 4.10 13.18
N ARG A 168 -12.44 4.37 12.33
CA ARG A 168 -13.86 4.02 12.58
C ARG A 168 -14.20 2.55 12.33
N ALA A 169 -13.29 1.76 11.75
CA ALA A 169 -13.52 0.34 11.49
C ALA A 169 -13.47 -0.46 12.81
N THR A 170 -14.59 -1.07 13.18
CA THR A 170 -14.75 -1.78 14.47
C THR A 170 -15.02 -3.27 14.33
N GLU A 171 -15.39 -3.73 13.14
CA GLU A 171 -15.72 -5.12 12.86
C GLU A 171 -15.10 -5.59 11.56
N LEU A 172 -14.78 -6.88 11.53
CA LEU A 172 -14.35 -7.59 10.34
C LEU A 172 -15.46 -8.56 9.94
N LEU A 173 -15.85 -8.49 8.67
CA LEU A 173 -16.70 -9.47 8.02
C LEU A 173 -15.85 -10.27 7.03
N ASP A 174 -15.80 -11.58 7.21
CA ASP A 174 -15.26 -12.49 6.21
C ASP A 174 -16.28 -13.56 5.84
N PHE A 175 -15.93 -14.39 4.87
CA PHE A 175 -16.76 -15.51 4.43
C PHE A 175 -15.97 -16.81 4.59
N THR A 176 -16.64 -17.82 5.14
CA THR A 176 -16.15 -19.20 5.22
C THR A 176 -17.17 -20.11 4.55
N GLY A 177 -17.00 -21.42 4.66
CA GLY A 177 -17.96 -22.35 4.11
C GLY A 177 -17.33 -23.70 3.82
N GLN A 178 -18.17 -24.55 3.25
CA GLN A 178 -17.81 -25.83 2.70
C GLN A 178 -18.67 -26.07 1.46
N TRP A 179 -18.35 -27.12 0.71
CA TRP A 179 -19.18 -27.50 -0.44
C TRP A 179 -20.64 -27.69 -0.01
N SER A 180 -21.58 -27.16 -0.79
CA SER A 180 -23.02 -27.07 -0.49
C SER A 180 -23.42 -26.16 0.67
N ARG A 181 -22.47 -25.42 1.27
CA ARG A 181 -22.68 -24.38 2.30
C ARG A 181 -21.59 -23.30 2.17
N GLU A 182 -21.41 -22.78 0.97
CA GLU A 182 -20.40 -21.76 0.66
C GLU A 182 -20.73 -20.40 1.28
N ARG A 183 -19.73 -19.51 1.35
CA ARG A 183 -19.87 -18.08 1.69
C ARG A 183 -20.71 -17.77 2.94
N GLN A 184 -20.54 -18.55 4.00
CA GLN A 184 -21.11 -18.31 5.32
C GLN A 184 -20.42 -17.09 5.97
N PRO A 185 -21.15 -16.02 6.29
CA PRO A 185 -20.58 -14.80 6.85
C PRO A 185 -20.05 -15.04 8.27
N GLN A 186 -18.85 -14.54 8.59
CA GLN A 186 -18.32 -14.47 9.94
C GLN A 186 -18.05 -13.01 10.27
N ARG A 187 -18.85 -12.46 11.18
CA ARG A 187 -18.70 -11.09 11.68
C ARG A 187 -18.10 -11.14 13.08
N ARG A 188 -17.05 -10.37 13.32
CA ARG A 188 -16.33 -10.32 14.60
C ARG A 188 -15.82 -8.90 14.90
N PRO A 189 -15.64 -8.52 16.16
CA PRO A 189 -14.92 -7.30 16.51
C PRO A 189 -13.50 -7.29 15.93
N LEU A 190 -13.03 -6.13 15.49
CA LEU A 190 -11.65 -5.91 15.08
C LEU A 190 -10.79 -5.74 16.34
N GLY A 191 -9.99 -6.76 16.67
CA GLY A 191 -9.11 -6.77 17.84
C GLY A 191 -7.66 -6.42 17.52
N HIS A 192 -6.82 -6.38 18.57
CA HIS A 192 -5.37 -6.31 18.40
C HIS A 192 -4.80 -7.62 17.85
N GLY A 193 -3.79 -7.51 16.99
CA GLY A 193 -3.13 -8.64 16.33
C GLY A 193 -3.61 -8.84 14.88
N SER A 194 -3.19 -9.94 14.28
CA SER A 194 -3.50 -10.25 12.88
C SER A 194 -4.72 -11.16 12.76
N HIS A 195 -5.64 -10.81 11.86
CA HIS A 195 -6.66 -11.72 11.36
C HIS A 195 -6.26 -12.22 9.97
N VAL A 196 -6.09 -13.53 9.82
CA VAL A 196 -5.55 -14.13 8.59
C VAL A 196 -6.47 -15.24 8.11
N ARG A 197 -6.81 -15.21 6.82
CA ARG A 197 -7.53 -16.29 6.13
C ARG A 197 -6.70 -16.75 4.94
N GLU A 198 -6.14 -17.95 5.05
CA GLU A 198 -5.32 -18.57 4.02
C GLU A 198 -5.97 -19.83 3.44
N VAL A 199 -5.70 -20.11 2.17
CA VAL A 199 -6.10 -21.35 1.50
C VAL A 199 -4.86 -22.02 0.91
N ARG A 200 -4.57 -23.26 1.37
CA ARG A 200 -3.41 -24.05 0.93
C ARG A 200 -3.82 -25.23 0.04
N ARG A 201 -4.87 -25.05 -0.75
CA ARG A 201 -5.46 -26.09 -1.62
C ARG A 201 -5.16 -25.90 -3.11
N GLY A 202 -4.35 -24.89 -3.48
CA GLY A 202 -4.04 -24.56 -4.88
C GLY A 202 -5.22 -23.98 -5.68
N LYS A 203 -6.36 -23.74 -5.04
CA LYS A 203 -7.55 -23.09 -5.62
C LYS A 203 -8.28 -22.27 -4.55
N PRO A 204 -9.00 -21.20 -4.92
CA PRO A 204 -9.90 -20.51 -4.00
C PRO A 204 -10.88 -21.52 -3.38
N GLY A 205 -10.94 -21.55 -2.04
CA GLY A 205 -11.87 -22.40 -1.31
C GLY A 205 -13.32 -21.92 -1.46
N PRO A 206 -14.30 -22.75 -1.05
CA PRO A 206 -15.70 -22.34 -0.91
C PRO A 206 -15.92 -21.21 0.10
#